data_AF-A0A8H4UP52-F1
#
_entry.id   AF-A0A8H4UP52-F1
#
_cell.length_a   1.000
_cell.length_b   1.000
_cell.length_c   1.000
_cell.angle_alpha   90.00
_cell.angle_beta   90.00
_cell.angle_gamma   90.00
#
_symmetry.space_group_name_H-M   'P 1'
#
loop_
_entity.id
_entity.type
_entity.pdbx_description
1 polymer ?
#
loop_
_entity_poly.entity_id
_entity_poly.type
_entity_poly.pdbx_seq_one_letter_code
_entity_poly.pdbx_strand_id
1 'polypeptide(L)'
;MAGVAEKARFYLERAVPQLREWEEKEIFSKEEIRTIVQKRNDYEHRVLSPGNKPSEWSSYAQWEQSLESLRSKRCKRLKIRHLNSAHTGQGRTLAIYERGVNRHPGSSALWREYLSYTASVKASKRWRKTMTNALRMMPTDPELWAMAGRRSAKNGDMAAARGFFMRGCRFCTTSEKLWVEYARSEMEWLEKVDKRRAAAKPGNDVLRPDRVDDGDELRLVDSDDEDEDGTVLPEPSKAQAKVIDKQSAQQLASNPAMDGAIPMAIFDISKKQGFFDANVAETFFELFASFTQLSVQPRISQHALDTLDQEYPSHPSTCNAHIRQPIIGISHQTAEFPRNLRDVLARLNQYLDVTTDRAELKRKTVAWIDEYLALENLDEGIRVVLGHTKKKMEAA
;
A
#
# COMPACT_ATOMS: atom_id res chain seq x y z
N MET A 1 13.79 7.40 -37.64
CA MET A 1 14.84 8.11 -36.86
C MET A 1 14.71 9.64 -36.91
N ALA A 2 14.37 10.26 -38.06
CA ALA A 2 14.24 11.72 -38.17
C ALA A 2 13.28 12.37 -37.15
N GLY A 3 12.09 11.78 -36.93
CA GLY A 3 11.11 12.34 -35.98
C GLY A 3 11.48 12.22 -34.49
N VAL A 4 12.45 11.37 -34.12
CA VAL A 4 12.92 11.27 -32.72
C VAL A 4 13.82 12.46 -32.39
N ALA A 5 14.75 12.79 -33.29
CA ALA A 5 15.65 13.92 -33.12
C ALA A 5 14.89 15.25 -33.07
N GLU A 6 13.87 15.42 -33.91
CA GLU A 6 13.02 16.62 -33.90
C GLU A 6 12.22 16.77 -32.59
N LYS A 7 11.63 15.67 -32.10
CA LYS A 7 10.92 15.66 -30.81
C LYS A 7 11.86 15.92 -29.63
N ALA A 8 13.05 15.30 -29.62
CA ALA A 8 14.05 15.53 -28.59
C ALA A 8 14.48 16.99 -28.56
N ARG A 9 14.75 17.58 -29.74
CA ARG A 9 15.07 19.01 -29.89
C ARG A 9 13.97 19.91 -29.33
N PHE A 10 12.70 19.61 -29.62
CA PHE A 10 11.56 20.35 -29.06
C PHE A 10 11.56 20.38 -27.52
N TYR A 11 11.80 19.25 -26.85
CA TYR A 11 11.84 19.21 -25.38
C TYR A 11 13.07 19.94 -24.81
N LEU A 12 14.22 19.88 -25.49
CA LEU A 12 15.43 20.59 -25.10
C LEU A 12 15.29 22.12 -25.23
N GLU A 13 14.69 22.61 -26.31
CA GLU A 13 14.46 24.04 -26.53
C GLU A 13 13.60 24.65 -25.42
N ARG A 14 12.59 23.92 -24.93
CA ARG A 14 11.77 24.33 -23.78
C ARG A 14 12.54 24.45 -22.46
N ALA A 15 13.69 23.79 -22.33
CA ALA A 15 14.53 23.87 -21.14
C ALA A 15 15.52 25.06 -21.18
N VAL A 16 15.74 25.68 -22.35
CA VAL A 16 16.75 26.73 -22.55
C VAL A 16 16.55 27.94 -21.63
N PRO A 17 15.34 28.52 -21.46
CA PRO A 17 15.16 29.68 -20.59
C PRO A 17 15.58 29.41 -19.13
N GLN A 18 15.28 28.21 -18.62
CA GLN A 18 15.69 27.79 -17.27
C GLN A 18 17.22 27.67 -17.17
N LEU A 19 17.88 27.09 -18.18
CA LEU A 19 19.33 26.93 -18.18
C LEU A 19 20.07 28.28 -18.25
N ARG A 20 19.55 29.25 -19.01
CA ARG A 20 20.08 30.61 -19.05
C ARG A 20 19.99 31.29 -17.69
N GLU A 21 18.83 31.19 -17.02
CA GLU A 21 18.67 31.74 -15.66
C GLU A 21 19.65 31.09 -14.66
N TRP A 22 19.91 29.79 -14.81
CA TRP A 22 20.89 29.08 -13.97
C TRP A 22 22.33 29.55 -14.18
N GLU A 23 22.69 29.89 -15.42
CA GLU A 23 23.99 30.47 -15.78
C GLU A 23 24.13 31.89 -15.24
N GLU A 24 23.13 32.75 -15.50
CA GLU A 24 23.12 34.16 -15.07
C GLU A 24 23.20 34.33 -13.55
N LYS A 25 22.57 33.41 -12.81
CA LYS A 25 22.58 33.41 -11.33
C LYS A 25 23.73 32.59 -10.74
N GLU A 26 24.67 32.13 -11.57
CA GLU A 26 25.84 31.34 -11.17
C GLU A 26 25.49 30.11 -10.30
N ILE A 27 24.31 29.52 -10.53
CA ILE A 27 23.86 28.32 -9.83
C ILE A 27 24.62 27.10 -10.38
N PHE A 28 24.89 27.12 -11.68
CA PHE A 28 25.66 26.12 -12.41
C PHE A 28 26.67 26.80 -13.32
N SER A 29 27.86 26.20 -13.48
CA SER A 29 28.85 26.67 -14.45
C SER A 29 28.43 26.31 -15.89
N LYS A 30 29.07 26.92 -16.89
CA LYS A 30 28.81 26.63 -18.30
C LYS A 30 29.12 25.16 -18.66
N GLU A 31 30.16 24.59 -18.06
CA GLU A 31 30.59 23.20 -18.22
C GLU A 31 29.58 22.23 -17.59
N GLU A 32 29.04 22.58 -16.42
CA GLU A 32 27.97 21.81 -15.79
C GLU A 32 26.70 21.86 -16.62
N ILE A 33 26.33 23.04 -17.14
CA ILE A 33 25.17 23.21 -18.02
C ILE A 33 25.34 22.39 -19.30
N ARG A 34 26.52 22.41 -19.94
CA ARG A 34 26.80 21.56 -21.11
C ARG A 34 26.59 20.08 -20.79
N THR A 35 27.05 19.63 -19.62
CA THR A 35 26.86 18.26 -19.15
C THR A 35 25.38 17.93 -18.91
N ILE A 36 24.62 18.86 -18.33
CA ILE A 36 23.16 18.71 -18.10
C ILE A 36 22.42 18.60 -19.44
N VAL A 37 22.77 19.45 -20.42
CA VAL A 37 22.17 19.44 -21.76
C VAL A 37 22.47 18.12 -22.47
N GLN A 38 23.73 17.65 -22.44
CA GLN A 38 24.11 16.38 -23.04
C GLN A 38 23.32 15.21 -22.41
N LYS A 39 23.28 15.14 -21.08
CA LYS A 39 22.53 14.08 -20.38
C LYS A 39 21.03 14.13 -20.68
N ARG A 40 20.41 15.32 -20.73
CA ARG A 40 19.00 15.46 -21.16
C ARG A 40 18.79 14.95 -22.57
N ASN A 41 19.68 15.32 -23.50
CA ASN A 41 19.58 14.88 -24.88
C ASN A 41 19.64 13.35 -24.98
N ASP A 42 20.60 12.73 -24.29
CA ASP A 42 20.74 11.27 -24.27
C ASP A 42 19.49 10.58 -23.71
N TYR A 43 18.92 11.11 -22.62
CA TYR A 43 17.67 10.59 -22.06
C TYR A 43 16.47 10.79 -23.00
N GLU A 44 16.30 11.98 -23.59
CA GLU A 44 15.20 12.24 -24.53
C GLU A 44 15.28 11.32 -25.74
N HIS A 45 16.47 11.10 -26.30
CA HIS A 45 16.66 10.12 -27.37
C HIS A 45 16.31 8.70 -26.94
N ARG A 46 16.72 8.27 -25.73
CA ARG A 46 16.39 6.91 -25.22
C ARG A 46 14.88 6.73 -25.05
N VAL A 47 14.21 7.64 -24.35
CA VAL A 47 12.77 7.49 -24.07
C VAL A 47 11.88 7.68 -25.30
N LEU A 48 12.33 8.44 -26.30
CA LEU A 48 11.63 8.61 -27.57
C LEU A 48 11.96 7.52 -28.60
N SER A 49 13.00 6.73 -28.39
CA SER A 49 13.36 5.66 -29.31
C SER A 49 12.29 4.55 -29.33
N PRO A 50 12.05 3.92 -30.49
CA PRO A 50 11.25 2.70 -30.55
C PRO A 50 11.80 1.63 -29.62
N GLY A 51 10.93 0.87 -28.95
CA GLY A 51 11.36 -0.19 -28.03
C GLY A 51 11.87 0.26 -26.67
N ASN A 52 11.66 1.53 -26.30
CA ASN A 52 12.01 2.01 -24.96
C ASN A 52 11.29 1.24 -23.85
N LYS A 53 11.89 1.20 -22.65
CA LYS A 53 11.41 0.43 -21.48
C LYS A 53 10.91 1.36 -20.37
N PRO A 54 9.98 0.91 -19.51
CA PRO A 54 9.54 1.69 -18.35
C PRO A 54 10.69 2.14 -17.44
N SER A 55 11.74 1.32 -17.30
CA SER A 55 12.92 1.64 -16.48
C SER A 55 13.73 2.83 -17.02
N GLU A 56 13.70 3.10 -18.32
CA GLU A 56 14.37 4.26 -18.92
C GLU A 56 13.65 5.55 -18.59
N TRP A 57 12.32 5.53 -18.58
CA TRP A 57 11.49 6.66 -18.12
C TRP A 57 11.68 6.92 -16.63
N SER A 58 11.69 5.87 -15.81
CA SER A 58 11.97 5.93 -14.37
C SER A 58 13.35 6.56 -14.10
N SER A 59 14.40 6.05 -14.77
CA SER A 59 15.76 6.59 -14.65
C SER A 59 15.84 8.07 -15.04
N TYR A 60 15.15 8.45 -16.13
CA TYR A 60 15.13 9.85 -16.56
C TYR A 60 14.45 10.76 -15.52
N ALA A 61 13.29 10.36 -15.01
CA ALA A 61 12.57 11.13 -14.01
C ALA A 61 13.34 11.24 -12.68
N GLN A 62 13.99 10.17 -12.22
CA GLN A 62 14.83 10.18 -11.01
C GLN A 62 16.06 11.08 -11.16
N TRP A 63 16.65 11.10 -12.36
CA TRP A 63 17.77 11.99 -12.66
C TRP A 63 17.34 13.47 -12.63
N GLU A 64 16.18 13.84 -13.22
CA GLU A 64 15.65 15.20 -13.13
C GLU A 64 15.29 15.60 -11.69
N GLN A 65 14.75 14.68 -10.88
CA GLN A 65 14.51 14.90 -9.45
C GLN A 65 15.81 15.19 -8.69
N SER A 66 16.86 14.43 -8.98
CA SER A 66 18.18 14.62 -8.37
C SER A 66 18.78 15.97 -8.76
N LEU A 67 18.60 16.39 -10.01
CA LEU A 67 19.02 17.71 -10.50
C LEU A 67 18.26 18.85 -9.79
N GLU A 68 16.95 18.69 -9.59
CA GLU A 68 16.14 19.68 -8.87
C GLU A 68 16.52 19.78 -7.38
N SER A 69 16.83 18.64 -6.75
CA SER A 69 17.36 18.59 -5.39
C SER A 69 18.72 19.29 -5.28
N LEU A 70 19.61 19.07 -6.25
CA LEU A 70 20.91 19.74 -6.33
C LEU A 70 20.74 21.26 -6.51
N ARG A 71 19.90 21.69 -7.45
CA ARG A 71 19.57 23.11 -7.67
C ARG A 71 19.04 23.75 -6.39
N SER A 72 18.10 23.09 -5.71
CA SER A 72 17.51 23.55 -4.45
C SER A 72 18.57 23.76 -3.36
N LYS A 73 19.49 22.80 -3.18
CA LYS A 73 20.60 22.91 -2.22
C LYS A 73 21.55 24.05 -2.57
N ARG A 74 21.89 24.24 -3.85
CA ARG A 74 22.76 25.33 -4.31
C ARG A 74 22.13 26.70 -4.11
N CYS A 75 20.84 26.85 -4.44
CA CYS A 75 20.12 28.10 -4.22
C CYS A 75 20.12 28.50 -2.73
N LYS A 76 19.91 27.53 -1.83
CA LYS A 76 20.03 27.75 -0.38
C LYS A 76 21.43 28.25 0.02
N ARG A 77 22.49 27.60 -0.48
CA ARG A 77 23.88 27.96 -0.20
C ARG A 77 24.25 29.36 -0.71
N LEU A 78 23.81 29.69 -1.93
CA LEU A 78 24.05 30.99 -2.57
C LEU A 78 23.07 32.08 -2.11
N LYS A 79 22.16 31.76 -1.17
CA LYS A 79 21.13 32.66 -0.64
C LYS A 79 20.22 33.27 -1.73
N ILE A 80 20.03 32.57 -2.84
CA ILE A 80 19.15 32.97 -3.94
C ILE A 80 17.71 32.63 -3.54
N ARG A 81 16.87 33.65 -3.37
CA ARG A 81 15.49 33.49 -2.88
C ARG A 81 14.45 33.33 -4.00
N HIS A 82 14.68 33.95 -5.15
CA HIS A 82 13.71 33.98 -6.25
C HIS A 82 14.32 33.44 -7.54
N LEU A 83 13.69 32.41 -8.10
CA LEU A 83 13.90 31.94 -9.47
C LEU A 83 12.57 32.01 -10.21
N ASN A 84 12.60 32.58 -11.41
CA ASN A 84 11.44 32.57 -12.30
C ASN A 84 11.13 31.15 -12.77
N SER A 85 12.17 30.30 -12.90
CA SER A 85 12.04 28.89 -13.29
C SER A 85 11.92 27.90 -12.12
N ALA A 86 11.54 28.37 -10.92
CA ALA A 86 11.51 27.53 -9.71
C ALA A 86 10.63 26.27 -9.86
N HIS A 87 9.51 26.37 -10.57
CA HIS A 87 8.58 25.25 -10.78
C HIS A 87 8.80 24.49 -12.09
N THR A 88 9.68 24.98 -12.98
CA THR A 88 9.91 24.37 -14.30
C THR A 88 10.53 22.98 -14.19
N GLY A 89 11.40 22.75 -13.19
CA GLY A 89 11.98 21.43 -12.92
C GLY A 89 10.92 20.39 -12.53
N GLN A 90 10.06 20.74 -11.56
CA GLN A 90 8.92 19.90 -11.16
C GLN A 90 7.97 19.62 -12.33
N GLY A 91 7.62 20.65 -13.11
CA GLY A 91 6.76 20.50 -14.29
C GLY A 91 7.33 19.54 -15.33
N ARG A 92 8.65 19.57 -15.55
CA ARG A 92 9.33 18.64 -16.45
C ARG A 92 9.24 17.20 -15.93
N THR A 93 9.56 16.95 -14.67
CA THR A 93 9.45 15.60 -14.08
C THR A 93 8.03 15.06 -14.19
N LEU A 94 7.01 15.88 -13.91
CA LEU A 94 5.61 15.49 -14.05
C LEU A 94 5.25 15.12 -15.50
N ALA A 95 5.77 15.86 -16.48
CA ALA A 95 5.55 15.59 -17.90
C ALA A 95 6.29 14.34 -18.39
N ILE A 96 7.49 14.06 -17.87
CA ILE A 96 8.24 12.83 -18.16
C ILE A 96 7.44 11.62 -17.68
N TYR A 97 6.94 11.63 -16.44
CA TYR A 97 6.11 10.55 -15.95
C TYR A 97 4.82 10.40 -16.75
N GLU A 98 4.11 11.49 -17.06
CA GLU A 98 2.88 11.44 -17.87
C GLU A 98 3.11 10.82 -19.25
N ARG A 99 4.19 11.22 -19.94
CA ARG A 99 4.59 10.59 -21.21
C ARG A 99 4.93 9.11 -21.02
N GLY A 100 5.65 8.77 -19.95
CA GLY A 100 6.05 7.41 -19.63
C GLY A 100 4.88 6.48 -19.39
N VAL A 101 3.91 6.88 -18.55
CA VAL A 101 2.72 6.06 -18.25
C VAL A 101 1.77 5.96 -19.44
N ASN A 102 1.66 7.01 -20.27
CA ASN A 102 0.89 6.93 -21.52
C ASN A 102 1.54 6.00 -22.55
N ARG A 103 2.88 5.90 -22.53
CA ARG A 103 3.62 4.98 -23.40
C ARG A 103 3.57 3.53 -22.89
N HIS A 104 3.58 3.35 -21.57
CA HIS A 104 3.64 2.07 -20.86
C HIS A 104 2.51 1.93 -19.84
N PRO A 105 1.23 1.91 -20.26
CA PRO A 105 0.10 1.93 -19.35
C PRO A 105 0.01 0.69 -18.45
N GLY A 106 0.58 -0.44 -18.88
CA GLY A 106 0.62 -1.69 -18.10
C GLY A 106 1.75 -1.78 -17.06
N SER A 107 2.57 -0.74 -16.89
CA SER A 107 3.68 -0.76 -15.92
C SER A 107 3.24 -0.27 -14.55
N SER A 108 2.81 -1.17 -13.67
CA SER A 108 2.41 -0.84 -12.29
C SER A 108 3.49 -0.06 -11.53
N ALA A 109 4.76 -0.48 -11.65
CA ALA A 109 5.89 0.19 -11.01
C ALA A 109 6.00 1.67 -11.42
N LEU A 110 5.84 1.99 -12.71
CA LEU A 110 5.94 3.36 -13.21
C LEU A 110 4.78 4.25 -12.71
N TRP A 111 3.57 3.71 -12.64
CA TRP A 111 2.42 4.41 -12.07
C TRP A 111 2.61 4.70 -10.57
N ARG A 112 3.10 3.72 -9.80
CA ARG A 112 3.38 3.89 -8.36
C ARG A 112 4.47 4.92 -8.12
N GLU A 113 5.52 4.90 -8.92
CA GLU A 113 6.58 5.91 -8.85
C GLU A 113 6.03 7.32 -9.13
N TYR A 114 5.16 7.44 -10.16
CA TYR A 114 4.54 8.70 -10.49
C TYR A 114 3.59 9.21 -9.38
N LEU A 115 2.79 8.32 -8.79
CA LEU A 115 1.92 8.62 -7.66
C LEU A 115 2.72 9.03 -6.41
N SER A 116 3.83 8.36 -6.14
CA SER A 116 4.75 8.71 -5.06
C SER A 116 5.34 10.10 -5.26
N TYR A 117 5.79 10.41 -6.48
CA TYR A 117 6.34 11.74 -6.79
C TYR A 117 5.29 12.85 -6.68
N THR A 118 4.09 12.65 -7.25
CA THR A 118 3.01 13.65 -7.15
C THR A 118 2.58 13.90 -5.69
N ALA A 119 2.62 12.87 -4.84
CA ALA A 119 2.38 13.02 -3.41
C ALA A 119 3.52 13.78 -2.71
N SER A 120 4.78 13.50 -3.03
CA SER A 120 5.94 14.13 -2.37
C SER A 120 6.04 15.63 -2.66
N VAL A 121 5.63 16.06 -3.87
CA VAL A 121 5.56 17.48 -4.25
C VAL A 121 4.22 18.14 -3.91
N LYS A 122 3.34 17.45 -3.16
CA LYS A 122 2.02 17.93 -2.74
C LYS A 122 1.14 18.39 -3.92
N ALA A 123 1.24 17.73 -5.07
CA ALA A 123 0.44 18.02 -6.25
C ALA A 123 -0.88 17.24 -6.23
N SER A 124 -1.76 17.56 -5.29
CA SER A 124 -2.91 16.72 -4.94
C SER A 124 -3.93 16.56 -6.06
N LYS A 125 -4.29 17.64 -6.77
CA LYS A 125 -5.14 17.55 -7.98
C LYS A 125 -4.53 16.63 -9.04
N ARG A 126 -3.21 16.72 -9.25
CA ARG A 126 -2.49 15.86 -10.19
C ARG A 126 -2.45 14.42 -9.72
N TRP A 127 -2.19 14.19 -8.43
CA TRP A 127 -2.21 12.85 -7.83
C TRP A 127 -3.57 12.18 -8.05
N ARG A 128 -4.68 12.91 -7.85
CA ARG A 128 -6.03 12.39 -8.05
C ARG A 128 -6.30 11.95 -9.48
N LYS A 129 -6.01 12.83 -10.45
CA LYS A 129 -6.12 12.51 -11.88
C LYS A 129 -5.25 11.31 -12.26
N THR A 130 -4.01 11.28 -11.79
CA THR A 130 -3.09 10.16 -12.03
C THR A 130 -3.61 8.86 -11.43
N MET A 131 -4.15 8.89 -10.21
CA MET A 131 -4.69 7.70 -9.54
C MET A 131 -5.90 7.14 -10.29
N THR A 132 -6.85 7.99 -10.69
CA THR A 132 -8.01 7.58 -11.50
C THR A 132 -7.57 6.94 -12.82
N ASN A 133 -6.59 7.53 -13.50
CA ASN A 133 -6.05 6.97 -14.74
C ASN A 133 -5.33 5.63 -14.51
N ALA A 134 -4.54 5.50 -13.43
CA ALA A 134 -3.86 4.25 -13.09
C ALA A 134 -4.87 3.12 -12.84
N LEU A 135 -5.92 3.39 -12.07
CA LEU A 135 -7.00 2.42 -11.81
C LEU A 135 -7.75 2.03 -13.08
N ARG A 136 -7.97 2.96 -14.02
CA ARG A 136 -8.57 2.65 -15.32
C ARG A 136 -7.70 1.74 -16.17
N MET A 137 -6.38 1.97 -16.17
CA MET A 137 -5.44 1.19 -16.98
C MET A 137 -5.16 -0.19 -16.38
N MET A 138 -5.17 -0.31 -15.05
CA MET A 138 -4.92 -1.57 -14.34
C MET A 138 -5.96 -1.80 -13.23
N PRO A 139 -7.21 -2.08 -13.59
CA PRO A 139 -8.30 -2.25 -12.62
C PRO A 139 -8.13 -3.50 -11.76
N THR A 140 -7.31 -4.47 -12.19
CA THR A 140 -7.05 -5.72 -11.45
C THR A 140 -5.81 -5.66 -10.57
N ASP A 141 -5.12 -4.51 -10.49
CA ASP A 141 -3.95 -4.34 -9.60
C ASP A 141 -4.41 -4.03 -8.17
N PRO A 142 -4.26 -4.98 -7.21
CA PRO A 142 -4.74 -4.80 -5.85
C PRO A 142 -4.05 -3.65 -5.12
N GLU A 143 -2.76 -3.42 -5.34
CA GLU A 143 -2.04 -2.42 -4.55
C GLU A 143 -2.25 -0.97 -5.05
N LEU A 144 -2.86 -0.76 -6.23
CA LEU A 144 -3.35 0.58 -6.62
C LEU A 144 -4.65 0.93 -5.89
N TRP A 145 -5.58 -0.03 -5.80
CA TRP A 145 -6.80 0.14 -5.00
C TRP A 145 -6.48 0.36 -3.52
N ALA A 146 -5.55 -0.43 -2.97
CA ALA A 146 -5.05 -0.22 -1.61
C ALA A 146 -4.50 1.19 -1.41
N MET A 147 -3.68 1.70 -2.35
CA MET A 147 -3.12 3.05 -2.26
C MET A 147 -4.20 4.14 -2.26
N ALA A 148 -5.25 3.99 -3.08
CA ALA A 148 -6.39 4.92 -3.10
C ALA A 148 -7.22 4.86 -1.79
N GLY A 149 -7.55 3.65 -1.33
CA GLY A 149 -8.29 3.43 -0.09
C GLY A 149 -7.54 3.94 1.14
N ARG A 150 -6.26 3.58 1.29
CA ARG A 150 -5.40 4.01 2.41
C ARG A 150 -5.20 5.51 2.45
N ARG A 151 -5.06 6.19 1.31
CA ARG A 151 -4.98 7.66 1.29
C ARG A 151 -6.27 8.30 1.81
N SER A 152 -7.42 7.81 1.36
CA SER A 152 -8.73 8.30 1.83
C SER A 152 -8.93 8.07 3.32
N ALA A 153 -8.61 6.86 3.83
CA ALA A 153 -8.67 6.53 5.25
C ALA A 153 -7.70 7.38 6.09
N LYS A 154 -6.52 7.70 5.56
CA LYS A 154 -5.54 8.59 6.21
C LYS A 154 -6.05 10.03 6.30
N ASN A 155 -6.78 10.50 5.30
CA ASN A 155 -7.41 11.82 5.28
C ASN A 155 -8.65 11.92 6.19
N GLY A 156 -9.02 10.82 6.85
CA GLY A 156 -10.15 10.75 7.77
C GLY A 156 -11.46 10.36 7.09
N ASP A 157 -11.49 10.17 5.77
CA ASP A 157 -12.69 9.74 5.04
C ASP A 157 -12.71 8.21 4.86
N MET A 158 -13.26 7.55 5.87
CA MET A 158 -13.44 6.09 5.84
C MET A 158 -14.53 5.66 4.85
N ALA A 159 -15.52 6.51 4.58
CA ALA A 159 -16.60 6.17 3.65
C ALA A 159 -16.08 6.11 2.20
N ALA A 160 -15.29 7.11 1.80
CA ALA A 160 -14.59 7.10 0.51
C ALA A 160 -13.61 5.92 0.43
N ALA A 161 -12.84 5.67 1.51
CA ALA A 161 -11.94 4.52 1.57
C ALA A 161 -12.65 3.18 1.31
N ARG A 162 -13.78 2.94 1.99
CA ARG A 162 -14.64 1.77 1.79
C ARG A 162 -15.08 1.64 0.34
N GLY A 163 -15.46 2.73 -0.31
CA GLY A 163 -15.86 2.68 -1.70
C GLY A 163 -14.72 2.26 -2.65
N PHE A 164 -13.48 2.74 -2.43
CA PHE A 164 -12.32 2.27 -3.20
C PHE A 164 -12.03 0.80 -2.96
N PHE A 165 -12.03 0.37 -1.68
CA PHE A 165 -11.78 -1.02 -1.35
C PHE A 165 -12.85 -1.94 -1.92
N MET A 166 -14.14 -1.63 -1.74
CA MET A 166 -15.24 -2.43 -2.29
C MET A 166 -15.18 -2.50 -3.82
N ARG A 167 -14.92 -1.37 -4.49
CA ARG A 167 -14.79 -1.36 -5.96
C ARG A 167 -13.59 -2.18 -6.41
N GLY A 168 -12.46 -2.06 -5.72
CA GLY A 168 -11.27 -2.86 -5.99
C GLY A 168 -11.49 -4.35 -5.76
N CYS A 169 -12.15 -4.75 -4.67
CA CYS A 169 -12.46 -6.17 -4.39
C CYS A 169 -13.35 -6.79 -5.47
N ARG A 170 -14.21 -6.01 -6.13
CA ARG A 170 -15.00 -6.47 -7.29
C ARG A 170 -14.12 -6.79 -8.50
N PHE A 171 -12.99 -6.11 -8.68
CA PHE A 171 -12.04 -6.39 -9.76
C PHE A 171 -10.98 -7.43 -9.38
N CYS A 172 -10.44 -7.35 -8.17
CA CYS A 172 -9.35 -8.17 -7.66
C CYS A 172 -9.90 -9.43 -6.95
N THR A 173 -10.38 -10.39 -7.74
CA THR A 173 -10.97 -11.64 -7.24
C THR A 173 -10.01 -12.84 -7.32
N THR A 174 -8.76 -12.62 -7.70
CA THR A 174 -7.76 -13.67 -7.91
C THR A 174 -6.70 -13.70 -6.81
N SER A 175 -6.64 -12.68 -5.96
CA SER A 175 -5.70 -12.58 -4.85
C SER A 175 -6.37 -11.92 -3.64
N GLU A 176 -6.03 -12.48 -2.50
CA GLU A 176 -6.35 -12.05 -1.14
C GLU A 176 -5.79 -10.68 -0.75
N LYS A 177 -4.71 -10.21 -1.42
CA LYS A 177 -3.95 -9.03 -0.99
C LYS A 177 -4.80 -7.79 -0.70
N LEU A 178 -5.74 -7.47 -1.60
CA LEU A 178 -6.61 -6.31 -1.41
C LEU A 178 -7.65 -6.53 -0.30
N TRP A 179 -8.12 -7.77 -0.13
CA TRP A 179 -9.11 -8.13 0.89
C TRP A 179 -8.51 -8.05 2.29
N VAL A 180 -7.30 -8.59 2.46
CA VAL A 180 -6.53 -8.49 3.71
C VAL A 180 -6.22 -7.03 4.02
N GLU A 181 -5.85 -6.24 3.02
CA GLU A 181 -5.56 -4.82 3.19
C GLU A 181 -6.82 -3.99 3.53
N TYR A 182 -7.97 -4.34 2.96
CA TYR A 182 -9.24 -3.73 3.32
C TYR A 182 -9.60 -4.02 4.78
N ALA A 183 -9.52 -5.30 5.18
CA ALA A 183 -9.75 -5.70 6.57
C ALA A 183 -8.78 -4.99 7.53
N ARG A 184 -7.50 -4.85 7.16
CA ARG A 184 -6.50 -4.10 7.94
C ARG A 184 -6.91 -2.64 8.12
N SER A 185 -7.33 -1.98 7.04
CA SER A 185 -7.77 -0.58 7.10
C SER A 185 -8.97 -0.40 8.02
N GLU A 186 -9.91 -1.34 8.05
CA GLU A 186 -11.05 -1.32 8.97
C GLU A 186 -10.63 -1.54 10.43
N MET A 187 -9.73 -2.49 10.69
CA MET A 187 -9.17 -2.71 12.04
C MET A 187 -8.41 -1.48 12.57
N GLU A 188 -7.60 -0.83 11.73
CA GLU A 188 -6.91 0.42 12.08
C GLU A 188 -7.90 1.56 12.37
N TRP A 189 -9.00 1.63 11.64
CA TRP A 189 -10.05 2.62 11.87
C TRP A 189 -10.80 2.34 13.18
N LEU A 190 -11.12 1.07 13.49
CA LEU A 190 -11.71 0.67 14.76
C LEU A 190 -10.83 1.06 15.96
N GLU A 191 -9.50 0.87 15.87
CA GLU A 191 -8.59 1.32 16.93
C GLU A 191 -8.65 2.84 17.16
N LYS A 192 -8.73 3.63 16.08
CA LYS A 192 -8.85 5.10 16.20
C LYS A 192 -10.15 5.47 16.89
N VAL A 193 -11.23 4.77 16.56
CA VAL A 193 -12.55 4.97 17.16
C VAL A 193 -12.56 4.60 18.64
N ASP A 194 -11.95 3.48 19.03
CA ASP A 194 -11.80 3.09 20.45
C ASP A 194 -10.97 4.11 21.24
N LYS A 195 -9.86 4.60 20.65
CA LYS A 195 -9.03 5.66 21.25
C LYS A 195 -9.82 6.96 21.45
N ARG A 196 -10.62 7.36 20.46
CA ARG A 196 -11.51 8.54 20.57
C ARG A 196 -12.57 8.34 21.64
N ARG A 197 -13.18 7.15 21.71
CA ARG A 197 -14.19 6.82 22.71
C ARG A 197 -13.62 6.91 24.12
N ALA A 198 -12.42 6.38 24.34
CA ALA A 198 -11.72 6.46 25.62
C ALA A 198 -11.39 7.91 26.02
N ALA A 199 -11.13 8.78 25.04
CA ALA A 199 -10.83 10.19 25.27
C ALA A 199 -12.05 11.14 25.25
N ALA A 200 -13.22 10.66 24.83
CA ALA A 200 -14.40 11.50 24.59
C ALA A 200 -15.09 11.92 25.89
N LYS A 201 -15.45 13.20 25.97
CA LYS A 201 -16.41 13.70 26.96
C LYS A 201 -17.85 13.30 26.54
N PRO A 202 -18.80 13.20 27.48
CA PRO A 202 -20.20 12.90 27.15
C PRO A 202 -20.73 13.90 26.11
N GLY A 203 -21.29 13.39 25.01
CA GLY A 203 -21.91 14.19 23.95
C GLY A 203 -21.05 14.49 22.71
N ASN A 204 -19.82 13.99 22.60
CA ASN A 204 -19.01 14.16 21.39
C ASN A 204 -19.21 12.98 20.41
N ASP A 205 -19.41 13.27 19.13
CA ASP A 205 -19.58 12.24 18.09
C ASP A 205 -18.23 11.57 17.77
N VAL A 206 -18.05 10.36 18.29
CA VAL A 206 -16.83 9.53 18.13
C VAL A 206 -16.62 9.12 16.66
N LEU A 207 -17.70 9.04 15.88
CA LEU A 207 -17.69 8.59 14.49
C LEU A 207 -17.40 9.72 13.50
N ARG A 208 -17.33 10.98 13.97
CA ARG A 208 -17.08 12.11 13.09
C ARG A 208 -15.72 11.96 12.37
N PRO A 209 -15.67 12.16 11.04
CA PRO A 209 -14.42 12.19 10.28
C PRO A 209 -13.49 13.31 10.77
N ASP A 210 -12.22 13.00 11.01
CA ASP A 210 -11.15 13.99 11.23
C ASP A 210 -10.73 14.55 9.87
N ARG A 211 -11.63 15.24 9.15
CA ARG A 211 -11.32 15.76 7.81
C ARG A 211 -10.14 16.71 7.89
N VAL A 212 -9.02 16.30 7.30
CA VAL A 212 -7.84 17.15 7.11
C VAL A 212 -7.80 17.59 5.65
N ASP A 213 -8.23 18.83 5.42
CA ASP A 213 -8.13 19.61 4.17
C ASP A 213 -8.83 19.01 2.91
N ASP A 214 -9.81 19.73 2.38
CA ASP A 214 -10.68 19.32 1.24
C ASP A 214 -9.90 19.15 -0.08
N GLY A 215 -8.70 19.74 -0.20
CA GLY A 215 -7.91 19.76 -1.44
C GLY A 215 -7.32 18.41 -1.89
N ASP A 216 -7.23 17.45 -0.97
CA ASP A 216 -6.54 16.17 -1.14
C ASP A 216 -7.47 14.96 -1.37
N GLU A 217 -8.78 15.21 -1.42
CA GLU A 217 -9.80 14.15 -1.44
C GLU A 217 -10.07 13.61 -2.84
N LEU A 218 -9.81 12.31 -3.05
CA LEU A 218 -10.25 11.59 -4.24
C LEU A 218 -11.69 11.11 -4.00
N ARG A 219 -12.67 11.78 -4.60
CA ARG A 219 -14.07 11.38 -4.50
C ARG A 219 -14.39 10.30 -5.52
N LEU A 220 -15.15 9.30 -5.10
CA LEU A 220 -15.81 8.37 -6.00
C LEU A 220 -17.01 9.12 -6.56
N VAL A 221 -16.81 9.78 -7.70
CA VAL A 221 -17.90 10.44 -8.40
C VAL A 221 -18.58 9.37 -9.26
N ASP A 222 -19.86 9.13 -9.01
CA ASP A 222 -20.69 8.28 -9.89
C ASP A 222 -20.84 8.97 -11.26
N SER A 223 -21.17 8.22 -12.31
CA SER A 223 -21.13 8.64 -13.72
C SER A 223 -21.87 9.93 -14.08
N ASP A 224 -22.72 10.44 -13.19
CA ASP A 224 -23.68 11.49 -13.46
C ASP A 224 -23.23 12.88 -12.99
N ASP A 225 -22.14 12.96 -12.22
CA ASP A 225 -21.50 14.23 -11.84
C ASP A 225 -20.19 14.37 -12.61
N GLU A 226 -20.22 15.09 -13.72
CA GLU A 226 -19.01 15.44 -14.46
C GLU A 226 -18.13 16.36 -13.60
N ASP A 227 -17.06 15.82 -13.00
CA ASP A 227 -15.90 16.65 -12.69
C ASP A 227 -15.49 17.37 -13.98
N GLU A 228 -15.07 18.64 -13.86
CA GLU A 228 -14.61 19.56 -14.91
C GLU A 228 -13.50 19.01 -15.85
N ASP A 229 -13.06 17.74 -15.66
CA ASP A 229 -11.97 17.07 -16.38
C ASP A 229 -12.32 15.63 -16.87
N GLY A 230 -13.60 15.19 -16.79
CA GLY A 230 -14.13 14.04 -17.54
C GLY A 230 -13.52 12.64 -17.28
N THR A 231 -12.76 12.43 -16.19
CA THR A 231 -12.11 11.14 -15.91
C THR A 231 -12.93 10.26 -14.96
N VAL A 232 -13.59 9.23 -15.49
CA VAL A 232 -14.40 8.25 -14.73
C VAL A 232 -13.57 7.03 -14.28
N LEU A 233 -13.88 6.49 -13.10
CA LEU A 233 -13.30 5.25 -12.57
C LEU A 233 -13.80 4.00 -13.31
N PRO A 234 -13.01 2.91 -13.40
CA PRO A 234 -13.43 1.71 -14.13
C PRO A 234 -14.67 1.08 -13.49
N GLU A 235 -15.71 0.76 -14.27
CA GLU A 235 -16.93 0.11 -13.77
C GLU A 235 -16.81 -1.42 -13.76
N PRO A 236 -17.16 -2.08 -12.64
CA PRO A 236 -17.20 -3.54 -12.60
C PRO A 236 -18.24 -4.09 -13.59
N SER A 237 -17.91 -5.19 -14.27
CA SER A 237 -18.88 -5.96 -15.05
C SER A 237 -20.01 -6.52 -14.17
N LYS A 238 -21.13 -6.95 -14.78
CA LYS A 238 -22.26 -7.55 -14.05
C LYS A 238 -21.86 -8.74 -13.16
N ALA A 239 -20.87 -9.54 -13.57
CA ALA A 239 -20.35 -10.65 -12.78
C ALA A 239 -19.51 -10.13 -11.59
N GLN A 240 -18.62 -9.17 -11.84
CA GLN A 240 -17.79 -8.55 -10.81
C GLN A 240 -18.62 -7.77 -9.77
N ALA A 241 -19.73 -7.16 -10.18
CA ALA A 241 -20.66 -6.49 -9.28
C ALA A 241 -21.33 -7.44 -8.26
N LYS A 242 -21.36 -8.75 -8.53
CA LYS A 242 -21.92 -9.75 -7.59
C LYS A 242 -20.92 -10.18 -6.51
N VAL A 243 -19.63 -9.87 -6.66
CA VAL A 243 -18.60 -10.21 -5.67
C VAL A 243 -18.88 -9.55 -4.33
N ILE A 244 -19.33 -8.29 -4.36
CA ILE A 244 -19.92 -7.58 -3.23
C ILE A 244 -21.27 -7.08 -3.71
N ASP A 245 -22.31 -7.87 -3.45
CA ASP A 245 -23.68 -7.55 -3.83
C ASP A 245 -24.21 -6.29 -3.10
N LYS A 246 -25.35 -5.77 -3.56
CA LYS A 246 -25.94 -4.54 -3.01
C LYS A 246 -26.30 -4.69 -1.53
N GLN A 247 -26.71 -5.88 -1.10
CA GLN A 247 -27.11 -6.13 0.28
C GLN A 247 -25.90 -6.16 1.22
N SER A 248 -24.82 -6.82 0.82
CA SER A 248 -23.54 -6.88 1.52
C SER A 248 -22.90 -5.49 1.57
N ALA A 249 -22.94 -4.73 0.47
CA ALA A 249 -22.49 -3.35 0.44
C ALA A 249 -23.31 -2.46 1.39
N GLN A 250 -24.63 -2.63 1.43
CA GLN A 250 -25.50 -1.93 2.37
C GLN A 250 -25.20 -2.33 3.82
N GLN A 251 -25.01 -3.61 4.12
CA GLN A 251 -24.62 -4.09 5.45
C GLN A 251 -23.26 -3.53 5.90
N LEU A 252 -22.28 -3.47 4.99
CA LEU A 252 -20.97 -2.84 5.25
C LEU A 252 -21.10 -1.33 5.48
N ALA A 253 -22.12 -0.68 4.90
CA ALA A 253 -22.38 0.75 5.05
C ALA A 253 -23.28 1.10 6.26
N SER A 254 -24.20 0.22 6.64
CA SER A 254 -25.28 0.50 7.62
C SER A 254 -25.00 0.00 9.03
N ASN A 255 -24.00 -0.86 9.24
CA ASN A 255 -23.76 -1.43 10.56
C ASN A 255 -23.01 -0.41 11.45
N PRO A 256 -23.44 -0.19 12.72
CA PRO A 256 -22.69 0.61 13.67
C PRO A 256 -21.27 0.05 13.71
N ALA A 257 -20.33 0.87 13.28
CA ALA A 257 -18.98 0.44 13.03
C ALA A 257 -18.19 0.27 14.34
N MET A 258 -18.84 -0.16 15.41
CA MET A 258 -18.26 -0.35 16.74
C MET A 258 -18.10 -1.84 17.11
N ASP A 259 -18.84 -2.73 16.44
CA ASP A 259 -19.04 -4.11 16.89
C ASP A 259 -18.05 -5.11 16.24
N GLY A 260 -17.19 -4.62 15.35
CA GLY A 260 -16.28 -5.46 14.55
C GLY A 260 -16.94 -6.18 13.38
N ALA A 261 -18.22 -5.91 13.10
CA ALA A 261 -18.99 -6.63 12.08
C ALA A 261 -18.48 -6.44 10.64
N ILE A 262 -17.88 -5.29 10.33
CA ILE A 262 -17.36 -4.99 8.98
C ILE A 262 -16.14 -5.88 8.64
N PRO A 263 -15.07 -5.95 9.47
CA PRO A 263 -13.99 -6.91 9.26
C PRO A 263 -14.45 -8.37 9.13
N MET A 264 -15.42 -8.81 9.96
CA MET A 264 -15.97 -10.16 9.87
C MET A 264 -16.74 -10.37 8.56
N ALA A 265 -17.54 -9.41 8.12
CA ALA A 265 -18.23 -9.49 6.83
C ALA A 265 -17.25 -9.52 5.65
N ILE A 266 -16.16 -8.75 5.70
CA ILE A 266 -15.09 -8.81 4.69
C ILE A 266 -14.51 -10.22 4.61
N PHE A 267 -14.21 -10.82 5.76
CA PHE A 267 -13.73 -12.20 5.84
C PHE A 267 -14.74 -13.20 5.24
N ASP A 268 -16.01 -13.13 5.64
CA ASP A 268 -17.07 -14.02 5.16
C ASP A 268 -17.35 -13.90 3.65
N ILE A 269 -17.22 -12.70 3.09
CA ILE A 269 -17.34 -12.47 1.65
C ILE A 269 -16.09 -13.00 0.93
N SER A 270 -14.89 -12.80 1.51
CA SER A 270 -13.64 -13.29 0.94
C SER A 270 -13.62 -14.82 0.85
N LYS A 271 -14.24 -15.50 1.83
CA LYS A 271 -14.42 -16.95 1.87
C LYS A 271 -15.19 -17.52 0.67
N LYS A 272 -16.05 -16.72 0.04
CA LYS A 272 -16.81 -17.13 -1.15
C LYS A 272 -16.01 -16.97 -2.45
N GLN A 273 -14.78 -16.44 -2.39
CA GLN A 273 -13.94 -16.18 -3.56
C GLN A 273 -13.06 -17.38 -3.90
N GLY A 274 -12.69 -17.53 -5.17
CA GLY A 274 -11.90 -18.67 -5.63
C GLY A 274 -10.45 -18.72 -5.15
N PHE A 275 -9.92 -17.62 -4.58
CA PHE A 275 -8.57 -17.60 -3.99
C PHE A 275 -8.54 -18.09 -2.54
N PHE A 276 -9.70 -18.27 -1.90
CA PHE A 276 -9.74 -18.49 -0.46
C PHE A 276 -9.38 -19.93 -0.10
N ASP A 277 -8.34 -20.09 0.69
CA ASP A 277 -7.87 -21.36 1.23
C ASP A 277 -7.50 -21.20 2.72
N ALA A 278 -6.98 -22.28 3.33
CA ALA A 278 -6.56 -22.27 4.72
C ALA A 278 -5.41 -21.29 5.00
N ASN A 279 -4.51 -21.03 4.04
CA ASN A 279 -3.42 -20.07 4.19
C ASN A 279 -3.94 -18.62 4.23
N VAL A 280 -4.93 -18.33 3.39
CA VAL A 280 -5.61 -17.04 3.39
C VAL A 280 -6.36 -16.84 4.70
N ALA A 281 -7.09 -17.85 5.18
CA ALA A 281 -7.79 -17.79 6.46
C ALA A 281 -6.83 -17.55 7.64
N GLU A 282 -5.68 -18.23 7.66
CA GLU A 282 -4.58 -17.97 8.61
C GLU A 282 -4.05 -16.55 8.51
N THR A 283 -3.86 -16.01 7.30
CA THR A 283 -3.42 -14.62 7.09
C THR A 283 -4.41 -13.61 7.68
N PHE A 284 -5.72 -13.84 7.51
CA PHE A 284 -6.75 -13.02 8.15
C PHE A 284 -6.75 -13.15 9.67
N PHE A 285 -6.59 -14.36 10.20
CA PHE A 285 -6.48 -14.59 11.64
C PHE A 285 -5.27 -13.84 12.23
N GLU A 286 -4.09 -13.96 11.63
CA GLU A 286 -2.88 -13.27 12.08
C GLU A 286 -3.04 -11.75 12.03
N LEU A 287 -3.67 -11.24 10.96
CA LEU A 287 -4.03 -9.83 10.87
C LEU A 287 -4.92 -9.42 12.04
N PHE A 288 -6.04 -10.09 12.27
CA PHE A 288 -6.98 -9.73 13.33
C PHE A 288 -6.36 -9.86 14.72
N ALA A 289 -5.59 -10.92 14.96
CA ALA A 289 -4.90 -11.17 16.22
C ALA A 289 -3.85 -10.11 16.56
N SER A 290 -3.30 -9.41 15.55
CA SER A 290 -2.28 -8.37 15.78
C SER A 290 -2.80 -7.11 16.49
N PHE A 291 -4.11 -6.84 16.47
CA PHE A 291 -4.73 -5.62 17.04
C PHE A 291 -5.08 -5.77 18.53
N THR A 292 -4.10 -6.11 19.37
CA THR A 292 -4.32 -6.49 20.79
C THR A 292 -4.95 -5.40 21.67
N GLN A 293 -4.90 -4.14 21.25
CA GLN A 293 -5.48 -3.01 21.99
C GLN A 293 -6.95 -2.74 21.65
N LEU A 294 -7.49 -3.38 20.61
CA LEU A 294 -8.85 -3.16 20.15
C LEU A 294 -9.85 -3.98 20.98
N SER A 295 -10.89 -3.34 21.51
CA SER A 295 -11.84 -3.97 22.44
C SER A 295 -12.62 -5.14 21.82
N VAL A 296 -12.98 -5.03 20.54
CA VAL A 296 -13.72 -6.06 19.79
C VAL A 296 -12.82 -7.09 19.11
N GLN A 297 -11.50 -6.95 19.21
CA GLN A 297 -10.55 -7.83 18.54
C GLN A 297 -10.76 -9.32 18.87
N PRO A 298 -10.95 -9.75 20.14
CA PRO A 298 -11.07 -11.18 20.45
C PRO A 298 -12.23 -11.84 19.71
N ARG A 299 -13.35 -11.12 19.55
CA ARG A 299 -14.51 -11.59 18.78
C ARG A 299 -14.17 -11.79 17.31
N ILE A 300 -13.47 -10.84 16.70
CA ILE A 300 -13.12 -10.90 15.27
C ILE A 300 -12.09 -12.01 15.01
N SER A 301 -11.04 -12.12 15.84
CA SER A 301 -10.06 -13.20 15.68
C SER A 301 -10.65 -14.57 15.93
N GLN A 302 -11.57 -14.70 16.90
CA GLN A 302 -12.23 -15.96 17.18
C GLN A 302 -13.11 -16.39 16.00
N HIS A 303 -13.82 -15.47 15.35
CA HIS A 303 -14.61 -15.77 14.14
C HIS A 303 -13.76 -16.38 13.00
N ALA A 304 -12.56 -15.83 12.78
CA ALA A 304 -11.63 -16.38 11.79
C ALA A 304 -11.06 -17.74 12.22
N LEU A 305 -10.76 -17.92 13.51
CA LEU A 305 -10.26 -19.17 14.07
C LEU A 305 -11.31 -20.29 14.04
N ASP A 306 -12.55 -19.98 14.40
CA ASP A 306 -13.68 -20.92 14.33
C ASP A 306 -13.89 -21.42 12.89
N THR A 307 -13.68 -20.56 11.90
CA THR A 307 -13.75 -20.94 10.49
C THR A 307 -12.61 -21.89 10.10
N LEU A 308 -11.38 -21.62 10.56
CA LEU A 308 -10.24 -22.53 10.37
C LEU A 308 -10.52 -23.91 10.98
N ASP A 309 -11.09 -23.95 12.19
CA ASP A 309 -11.42 -25.18 12.90
C ASP A 309 -12.53 -25.98 12.23
N GLN A 310 -13.54 -25.30 11.68
CA GLN A 310 -14.69 -25.95 11.04
C GLN A 310 -14.40 -26.46 9.62
N GLU A 311 -13.69 -25.66 8.81
CA GLU A 311 -13.51 -25.97 7.38
C GLU A 311 -12.18 -26.63 7.06
N TYR A 312 -11.15 -26.36 7.87
CA TYR A 312 -9.79 -26.87 7.67
C TYR A 312 -9.27 -27.56 8.94
N PRO A 313 -10.00 -28.55 9.49
CA PRO A 313 -9.56 -29.25 10.68
C PRO A 313 -8.22 -29.93 10.41
N SER A 314 -7.28 -29.81 11.35
CA SER A 314 -5.93 -30.39 11.25
C SER A 314 -5.05 -29.90 10.09
N HIS A 315 -5.47 -28.88 9.33
CA HIS A 315 -4.61 -28.28 8.30
C HIS A 315 -3.41 -27.56 8.97
N PRO A 316 -2.20 -27.56 8.37
CA PRO A 316 -1.03 -26.88 8.93
C PRO A 316 -1.27 -25.42 9.31
N SER A 317 -2.05 -24.69 8.52
CA SER A 317 -2.46 -23.30 8.80
C SER A 317 -3.32 -23.17 10.06
N THR A 318 -4.29 -24.05 10.26
CA THR A 318 -5.13 -24.10 11.47
C THR A 318 -4.27 -24.43 12.68
N CYS A 319 -3.40 -25.44 12.56
CA CYS A 319 -2.43 -25.79 13.60
C CYS A 319 -1.51 -24.61 13.94
N ASN A 320 -0.96 -23.93 12.93
CA ASN A 320 -0.06 -22.79 13.13
C ASN A 320 -0.78 -21.61 13.78
N ALA A 321 -2.03 -21.32 13.41
CA ALA A 321 -2.86 -20.31 14.06
C ALA A 321 -3.02 -20.58 15.56
N HIS A 322 -3.37 -21.83 15.94
CA HIS A 322 -3.47 -22.24 17.34
C HIS A 322 -2.14 -22.17 18.09
N ILE A 323 -1.05 -22.59 17.45
CA ILE A 323 0.30 -22.54 18.02
C ILE A 323 0.68 -21.09 18.32
N ARG A 324 0.49 -20.17 17.37
CA ARG A 324 0.95 -18.78 17.45
C ARG A 324 0.02 -17.87 18.25
N GLN A 325 -1.26 -18.21 18.41
CA GLN A 325 -2.27 -17.41 19.13
C GLN A 325 -1.76 -16.73 20.42
N PRO A 326 -1.00 -17.39 21.32
CA PRO A 326 -0.55 -16.77 22.58
C PRO A 326 0.46 -15.62 22.41
N ILE A 327 1.16 -15.54 21.27
CA ILE A 327 2.25 -14.56 21.06
C ILE A 327 1.95 -13.53 19.97
N ILE A 328 0.90 -13.72 19.17
CA ILE A 328 0.56 -12.77 18.10
C ILE A 328 0.20 -11.41 18.73
N GLY A 329 0.78 -10.34 18.19
CA GLY A 329 0.52 -8.97 18.62
C GLY A 329 1.12 -8.58 19.98
N ILE A 330 1.87 -9.49 20.63
CA ILE A 330 2.61 -9.20 21.86
C ILE A 330 4.02 -8.75 21.51
N SER A 331 4.47 -7.64 22.10
CA SER A 331 5.84 -7.18 21.94
C SER A 331 6.81 -8.15 22.60
N HIS A 332 7.84 -8.57 21.86
CA HIS A 332 8.91 -9.46 22.32
C HIS A 332 9.73 -8.88 23.49
N GLN A 333 9.57 -7.60 23.81
CA GLN A 333 10.24 -6.91 24.92
C GLN A 333 9.45 -7.03 26.25
N THR A 334 8.23 -7.55 26.22
CA THR A 334 7.39 -7.68 27.41
C THR A 334 7.68 -8.97 28.15
N ALA A 335 7.49 -8.96 29.47
CA ALA A 335 7.64 -10.15 30.31
C ALA A 335 6.61 -11.25 29.99
N GLU A 336 5.51 -10.91 29.32
CA GLU A 336 4.46 -11.83 28.88
C GLU A 336 4.94 -12.71 27.73
N PHE A 337 5.83 -12.20 26.87
CA PHE A 337 6.27 -12.93 25.67
C PHE A 337 7.02 -14.24 26.01
N PRO A 338 8.03 -14.28 26.90
CA PRO A 338 8.67 -15.55 27.30
C PRO A 338 7.71 -16.54 27.96
N ARG A 339 6.71 -16.05 28.71
CA ARG A 339 5.70 -16.91 29.34
C ARG A 339 4.84 -17.58 28.27
N ASN A 340 4.30 -16.80 27.35
CA ASN A 340 3.43 -17.30 26.28
C ASN A 340 4.21 -18.16 25.27
N LEU A 341 5.51 -17.90 25.08
CA LEU A 341 6.37 -18.73 24.24
C LEU A 341 6.47 -20.18 24.78
N ARG A 342 6.40 -20.40 26.10
CA ARG A 342 6.34 -21.76 26.65
C ARG A 342 5.07 -22.49 26.21
N ASP A 343 3.94 -21.79 26.21
CA ASP A 343 2.67 -22.33 25.74
C ASP A 343 2.71 -22.62 24.24
N VAL A 344 3.32 -21.74 23.44
CA VAL A 344 3.58 -21.96 22.00
C VAL A 344 4.37 -23.24 21.76
N LEU A 345 5.46 -23.46 22.51
CA LEU A 345 6.29 -24.66 22.38
C LEU A 345 5.55 -25.94 22.80
N ALA A 346 4.70 -25.86 23.83
CA ALA A 346 3.85 -26.97 24.24
C ALA A 346 2.83 -27.32 23.14
N ARG A 347 2.13 -26.29 22.62
CA ARG A 347 1.18 -26.43 21.50
C ARG A 347 1.86 -26.97 20.25
N LEU A 348 3.08 -26.51 19.93
CA LEU A 348 3.84 -26.98 18.76
C LEU A 348 4.08 -28.49 18.82
N ASN A 349 4.50 -29.03 19.96
CA ASN A 349 4.70 -30.47 20.07
C ASN A 349 3.38 -31.24 19.90
N GLN A 350 2.27 -30.74 20.46
CA GLN A 350 0.96 -31.37 20.31
C GLN A 350 0.46 -31.35 18.85
N TYR A 351 0.53 -30.19 18.18
CA TYR A 351 -0.01 -30.03 16.84
C TYR A 351 0.87 -30.65 15.73
N LEU A 352 2.15 -30.91 15.99
CA LEU A 352 3.00 -31.70 15.09
C LEU A 352 2.53 -33.15 14.93
N ASP A 353 1.80 -33.68 15.91
CA ASP A 353 1.24 -35.04 15.87
C ASP A 353 -0.18 -35.06 15.26
N VAL A 354 -0.88 -33.92 15.26
CA VAL A 354 -2.28 -33.79 14.79
C VAL A 354 -2.37 -33.31 13.34
N THR A 355 -1.38 -32.55 12.87
CA THR A 355 -1.40 -31.93 11.53
C THR A 355 -1.45 -32.96 10.40
N THR A 356 -2.17 -32.65 9.33
CA THR A 356 -2.20 -33.47 8.11
C THR A 356 -0.88 -33.43 7.34
N ASP A 357 -0.16 -32.31 7.40
CA ASP A 357 1.16 -32.15 6.78
C ASP A 357 2.16 -31.58 7.80
N ARG A 358 3.05 -32.47 8.24
CA ARG A 358 4.08 -32.13 9.22
C ARG A 358 5.22 -31.31 8.60
N ALA A 359 5.54 -31.52 7.33
CA ALA A 359 6.62 -30.81 6.66
C ALA A 359 6.23 -29.34 6.46
N GLU A 360 4.99 -29.09 6.03
CA GLU A 360 4.48 -27.74 5.84
C GLU A 360 4.33 -26.99 7.17
N LEU A 361 3.85 -27.65 8.24
CA LEU A 361 3.79 -27.02 9.57
C LEU A 361 5.18 -26.65 10.10
N LYS A 362 6.19 -27.52 9.90
CA LYS A 362 7.58 -27.21 10.24
C LYS A 362 8.10 -26.02 9.45
N ARG A 363 7.85 -25.97 8.13
CA ARG A 363 8.26 -24.85 7.27
C ARG A 363 7.66 -23.53 7.73
N LYS A 364 6.35 -23.50 8.03
CA LYS A 364 5.66 -22.33 8.61
C LYS A 364 6.25 -21.94 9.95
N THR A 365 6.56 -22.93 10.80
CA THR A 365 7.18 -22.70 12.11
C THR A 365 8.54 -22.06 12.01
N VAL A 366 9.40 -22.56 11.12
CA VAL A 366 10.73 -21.98 10.87
C VAL A 366 10.61 -20.57 10.31
N ALA A 367 9.67 -20.33 9.40
CA ALA A 367 9.49 -19.01 8.79
C ALA A 367 9.19 -17.92 9.84
N TRP A 368 8.22 -18.14 10.74
CA TRP A 368 7.93 -17.13 11.77
C TRP A 368 9.04 -17.04 12.82
N ILE A 369 9.78 -18.13 13.11
CA ILE A 369 10.94 -18.06 13.99
C ILE A 369 12.04 -17.18 13.38
N ASP A 370 12.29 -17.29 12.08
CA ASP A 370 13.28 -16.49 11.37
C ASP A 370 12.95 -15.00 11.40
N GLU A 371 11.67 -14.62 11.34
CA GLU A 371 11.23 -13.24 11.52
C GLU A 371 11.64 -12.67 12.89
N TYR A 372 11.52 -13.46 13.97
CA TYR A 372 11.98 -13.02 15.30
C TYR A 372 13.50 -13.04 15.44
N LEU A 373 14.18 -14.03 14.87
CA LEU A 373 15.65 -14.12 14.94
C LEU A 373 16.34 -12.98 14.16
N ALA A 374 15.67 -12.41 13.15
CA ALA A 374 16.14 -11.23 12.43
C ALA A 374 16.07 -9.94 13.25
N LEU A 375 15.38 -9.93 14.41
CA LEU A 375 15.30 -8.75 15.28
C LEU A 375 16.61 -8.55 16.06
N GLU A 376 17.19 -7.36 15.96
CA GLU A 376 18.46 -7.01 16.62
C GLU A 376 18.34 -6.99 18.15
N ASN A 377 17.18 -6.59 18.66
CA ASN A 377 16.88 -6.34 20.08
C ASN A 377 16.11 -7.49 20.76
N LEU A 378 16.27 -8.73 20.27
CA LEU A 378 15.71 -9.91 20.90
C LEU A 378 16.58 -10.34 22.09
N ASP A 379 15.94 -10.70 23.20
CA ASP A 379 16.63 -11.27 24.38
C ASP A 379 17.42 -12.53 24.00
N GLU A 380 18.63 -12.65 24.54
CA GLU A 380 19.55 -13.74 24.17
C GLU A 380 19.02 -15.11 24.61
N GLY A 381 18.33 -15.19 25.75
CA GLY A 381 17.68 -16.42 26.21
C GLY A 381 16.57 -16.86 25.25
N ILE A 382 15.74 -15.92 24.79
CA ILE A 382 14.70 -16.19 23.78
C ILE A 382 15.35 -16.62 22.46
N ARG A 383 16.40 -15.94 22.02
CA ARG A 383 17.14 -16.25 20.78
C ARG A 383 17.69 -17.67 20.80
N VAL A 384 18.27 -18.10 21.92
CA VAL A 384 18.78 -19.47 22.11
C VAL A 384 17.64 -20.49 22.00
N VAL A 385 16.51 -20.26 22.69
CA VAL A 385 15.35 -21.17 22.65
C VAL A 385 14.76 -21.28 21.24
N LEU A 386 14.58 -20.16 20.54
CA LEU A 386 14.09 -20.13 19.17
C LEU A 386 15.07 -20.80 18.20
N GLY A 387 16.37 -20.55 18.35
CA GLY A 387 17.42 -21.18 17.54
C GLY A 387 17.48 -22.71 17.73
N HIS A 388 17.33 -23.20 18.95
CA HIS A 388 17.21 -24.64 19.21
C HIS A 388 15.93 -25.22 18.61
N THR A 389 14.81 -24.52 18.73
CA THR A 389 13.52 -24.94 18.16
C THR A 389 13.60 -25.02 16.64
N LYS A 390 14.18 -24.02 15.97
CA LYS A 390 14.44 -24.02 14.53
C LYS A 390 15.23 -25.24 14.10
N LYS A 391 16.37 -25.51 14.73
CA LYS A 391 17.20 -26.69 14.44
C LYS A 391 16.42 -28.00 14.59
N LYS A 392 15.58 -28.11 15.62
CA LYS A 392 14.71 -29.29 15.84
C LYS A 392 13.69 -29.45 14.69
N MET A 393 13.17 -28.35 14.15
CA MET A 393 12.21 -28.39 13.04
C MET A 393 12.87 -28.68 11.68
N GLU A 394 14.15 -28.31 11.49
CA GLU A 394 14.90 -28.57 10.25
C GLU A 394 15.55 -29.97 10.22
N ALA A 395 15.91 -30.53 11.37
CA ALA A 395 16.64 -31.79 11.47
C ALA A 395 15.77 -33.06 11.35
N ALA A 396 14.45 -32.91 11.33
CA ALA A 396 13.47 -34.00 11.33
C ALA A 396 12.52 -33.84 10.16
#